data_AF-A0A8S3ZLN3-F1
#
_entry.id   AF-A0A8S3ZLN3-F1
#
_cell.length_a   1.000
_cell.length_b   1.000
_cell.length_c   1.000
_cell.angle_alpha   90.00
_cell.angle_beta   90.00
_cell.angle_gamma   90.00
#
_symmetry.space_group_name_H-M   'P 1'
#
loop_
_entity.id
_entity.type
_entity.pdbx_description
1 polymer ?
#
loop_
_entity_poly.entity_id
_entity_poly.type
_entity_poly.pdbx_seq_one_letter_code
_entity_poly.pdbx_strand_id
1 'polypeptide(L)'
;MATEELAAKLNRRNLINEVKEGSAHLLPSNNIFNPYTEFKEFSRKQIQDFQKIFNKYDVGNDRYIDLMELKLMMEKLGAPQTHISLKNMIREVDEDHDDKISFREFLLIFRKAAAGDLQEGSGLYDLYKNMDEIDVDVQGVKEAKNFFQAKIEQQAETGKFEREIREEQEEKKRLAEEAKERKKAFLEKASIFNKAAK
;
A
#
# COMPACT_ATOMS: atom_id res chain seq x y z
N MET A 1 -45.24 -18.47 -39.93
CA MET A 1 -44.55 -17.61 -38.95
C MET A 1 -43.53 -18.38 -38.09
N ALA A 2 -43.84 -19.56 -37.53
CA ALA A 2 -42.85 -20.35 -36.76
C ALA A 2 -41.71 -20.98 -37.60
N THR A 3 -41.92 -21.16 -38.91
CA THR A 3 -40.95 -21.77 -39.84
C THR A 3 -39.79 -20.84 -40.21
N GLU A 4 -40.07 -19.53 -40.25
CA GLU A 4 -39.11 -18.50 -40.68
C GLU A 4 -38.14 -18.14 -39.54
N GLU A 5 -38.64 -18.12 -38.30
CA GLU A 5 -37.81 -17.93 -37.11
C GLU A 5 -36.89 -19.14 -36.85
N LEU A 6 -37.38 -20.36 -37.09
CA LEU A 6 -36.55 -21.56 -37.02
C LEU A 6 -35.49 -21.58 -38.12
N ALA A 7 -35.84 -21.18 -39.35
CA ALA A 7 -34.90 -21.08 -40.46
C ALA A 7 -33.80 -20.03 -40.18
N ALA A 8 -34.15 -18.88 -39.60
CA ALA A 8 -33.19 -17.87 -39.18
C ALA A 8 -32.25 -18.36 -38.05
N LYS A 9 -32.79 -19.12 -37.08
CA LYS A 9 -31.99 -19.74 -36.02
C LYS A 9 -31.07 -20.85 -36.54
N LEU A 10 -31.52 -21.65 -37.51
CA LEU A 10 -30.72 -22.69 -38.14
C LEU A 10 -29.59 -22.09 -39.00
N ASN A 11 -29.89 -21.03 -39.76
CA ASN A 11 -28.89 -20.30 -40.55
C ASN A 11 -27.82 -19.64 -39.67
N ARG A 12 -28.18 -19.03 -38.53
CA ARG A 12 -27.19 -18.53 -37.56
C ARG A 12 -26.30 -19.64 -37.02
N ARG A 13 -26.87 -20.81 -36.74
CA ARG A 13 -26.11 -21.95 -36.19
C ARG A 13 -25.17 -22.58 -37.24
N ASN A 14 -25.60 -22.63 -38.50
CA ASN A 14 -24.77 -23.10 -39.60
C ASN A 14 -23.62 -22.12 -39.92
N LEU A 15 -23.87 -20.80 -39.86
CA LEU A 15 -22.82 -19.79 -40.04
C LEU A 15 -21.72 -19.90 -38.98
N ILE A 16 -22.06 -20.23 -37.73
CA ILE A 16 -21.09 -20.45 -36.65
C ILE A 16 -20.26 -21.73 -36.88
N ASN A 17 -20.84 -22.75 -37.50
CA ASN A 17 -20.14 -24.00 -37.78
C ASN A 17 -19.25 -23.91 -39.04
N GLU A 18 -19.62 -23.13 -40.05
CA GLU A 18 -18.79 -22.93 -41.26
C GLU A 18 -17.53 -22.10 -40.98
N VAL A 19 -17.55 -21.19 -40.01
CA VAL A 19 -16.37 -20.39 -39.61
C VAL A 19 -15.27 -21.25 -38.94
N LYS A 20 -15.56 -22.50 -38.56
CA LYS A 20 -14.61 -23.38 -37.87
C LYS A 20 -13.58 -24.06 -38.78
N GLU A 21 -13.72 -24.05 -40.10
CA GLU A 21 -12.86 -24.85 -40.99
C GLU A 21 -11.94 -24.06 -41.94
N GLY A 22 -11.91 -22.72 -41.91
CA GLY A 22 -11.09 -22.03 -42.89
C GLY A 22 -10.92 -20.53 -42.69
N SER A 23 -10.24 -20.13 -41.62
CA SER A 23 -9.43 -18.91 -41.48
C SER A 23 -9.35 -18.56 -40.00
N ALA A 24 -8.13 -18.43 -39.48
CA ALA A 24 -7.90 -17.91 -38.14
C ALA A 24 -8.22 -16.40 -38.09
N HIS A 25 -9.49 -16.04 -38.20
CA HIS A 25 -9.99 -14.78 -37.69
C HIS A 25 -10.32 -15.01 -36.22
N LEU A 26 -9.40 -14.54 -35.37
CA LEU A 26 -9.57 -14.41 -33.94
C LEU A 26 -10.83 -13.58 -33.70
N LEU A 27 -11.97 -14.25 -33.50
CA LEU A 27 -13.05 -13.64 -32.74
C LEU A 27 -12.41 -13.24 -31.42
N PRO A 28 -12.49 -11.96 -30.98
CA PRO A 28 -11.97 -11.58 -29.69
C PRO A 28 -12.63 -12.54 -28.71
N SER A 29 -11.82 -13.32 -27.99
CA SER A 29 -12.34 -14.08 -26.88
C SER A 29 -12.97 -13.03 -25.98
N ASN A 30 -14.29 -12.95 -25.97
CA ASN A 30 -15.05 -12.29 -24.92
C ASN A 30 -14.80 -13.14 -23.68
N ASN A 31 -13.58 -13.03 -23.15
CA ASN A 31 -13.21 -13.48 -21.85
C ASN A 31 -13.95 -12.48 -20.97
N ILE A 32 -15.17 -12.86 -20.56
CA ILE A 32 -16.01 -12.02 -19.73
C ILE A 32 -15.19 -11.73 -18.48
N PHE A 33 -14.70 -10.49 -18.39
CA PHE A 33 -13.86 -10.08 -17.28
C PHE A 33 -14.64 -10.27 -15.98
N ASN A 34 -14.13 -11.13 -15.12
CA ASN A 34 -14.69 -11.36 -13.80
C ASN A 34 -13.62 -11.04 -12.75
N PRO A 35 -13.73 -9.88 -12.07
CA PRO A 35 -12.72 -9.43 -11.13
C PRO A 35 -12.54 -10.42 -9.97
N TYR A 36 -13.61 -11.11 -9.55
CA TYR A 36 -13.59 -12.04 -8.42
C TYR A 36 -12.83 -13.34 -8.70
N THR A 37 -12.67 -13.71 -9.98
CA THR A 37 -11.93 -14.92 -10.37
C THR A 37 -10.50 -14.61 -10.78
N GLU A 38 -10.26 -13.42 -11.32
CA GLU A 38 -8.93 -12.99 -11.77
C GLU A 38 -8.10 -12.40 -10.63
N PHE A 39 -8.71 -11.69 -9.69
CA PHE A 39 -8.06 -11.05 -8.54
C PHE A 39 -8.44 -11.75 -7.23
N LYS A 40 -7.99 -13.00 -7.06
CA LYS A 40 -8.32 -13.85 -5.90
C LYS A 40 -7.67 -13.38 -4.60
N GLU A 41 -6.60 -12.60 -4.71
CA GLU A 41 -5.90 -11.96 -3.60
C GLU A 41 -6.73 -10.86 -2.93
N PHE A 42 -7.76 -10.35 -3.59
CA PHE A 42 -8.67 -9.36 -3.02
C PHE A 42 -9.98 -10.01 -2.57
N SER A 43 -10.44 -9.63 -1.39
CA SER A 43 -11.77 -10.00 -0.92
C SER A 43 -12.85 -9.34 -1.78
N ARG A 44 -14.05 -9.94 -1.80
CA ARG A 44 -15.20 -9.36 -2.51
C ARG A 44 -15.52 -7.93 -2.05
N LYS A 45 -15.32 -7.64 -0.75
CA LYS A 45 -15.52 -6.30 -0.19
C LYS A 45 -14.50 -5.31 -0.77
N GLN A 46 -13.22 -5.66 -0.79
CA GLN A 46 -12.18 -4.83 -1.39
C GLN A 46 -12.45 -4.54 -2.87
N ILE A 47 -12.83 -5.55 -3.66
CA ILE A 47 -13.18 -5.37 -5.08
C ILE A 47 -14.36 -4.40 -5.23
N GLN A 48 -15.38 -4.49 -4.37
CA GLN A 48 -16.49 -3.54 -4.37
C GLN A 48 -16.05 -2.12 -4.00
N ASP A 49 -15.14 -1.97 -3.05
CA ASP A 49 -14.64 -0.66 -2.64
C ASP A 49 -13.78 -0.04 -3.75
N PHE A 50 -12.90 -0.81 -4.39
CA PHE A 50 -12.19 -0.38 -5.60
C PHE A 50 -13.15 0.03 -6.72
N GLN A 51 -14.22 -0.71 -6.92
CA GLN A 51 -15.24 -0.37 -7.92
C GLN A 51 -15.96 0.94 -7.61
N LYS A 52 -16.30 1.19 -6.34
CA LYS A 52 -16.91 2.47 -5.93
C LYS A 52 -15.96 3.63 -6.20
N ILE A 53 -14.68 3.46 -5.93
CA ILE A 53 -13.72 4.55 -6.13
C ILE A 53 -13.47 4.77 -7.62
N PHE A 54 -13.34 3.70 -8.41
CA PHE A 54 -13.26 3.79 -9.87
C PHE A 54 -14.44 4.61 -10.45
N ASN A 55 -15.68 4.23 -10.09
CA ASN A 55 -16.89 4.92 -10.54
C ASN A 55 -17.02 6.36 -10.04
N LYS A 56 -16.29 6.73 -8.97
CA LYS A 56 -16.30 8.10 -8.45
C LYS A 56 -15.48 9.05 -9.31
N TYR A 57 -14.44 8.54 -9.97
CA TYR A 57 -13.51 9.32 -10.77
C TYR A 57 -13.72 9.17 -12.29
N ASP A 58 -14.43 8.12 -12.73
CA ASP A 58 -15.04 8.03 -14.06
C ASP A 58 -16.19 9.04 -14.17
N VAL A 59 -15.87 10.27 -14.60
CA VAL A 59 -16.85 11.35 -14.78
C VAL A 59 -17.61 11.15 -16.08
N GLY A 60 -16.94 10.60 -17.10
CA GLY A 60 -17.52 10.29 -18.41
C GLY A 60 -18.57 9.18 -18.38
N ASN A 61 -18.58 8.35 -17.33
CA ASN A 61 -19.29 7.07 -17.26
C ASN A 61 -19.01 6.17 -18.48
N ASP A 62 -17.81 6.29 -19.05
CA ASP A 62 -17.39 5.48 -20.20
C ASP A 62 -16.78 4.14 -19.75
N ARG A 63 -16.66 3.93 -18.43
CA ARG A 63 -16.04 2.78 -17.75
C ARG A 63 -14.53 2.70 -17.89
N TYR A 64 -13.90 3.83 -18.21
CA TYR A 64 -12.46 4.00 -18.22
C TYR A 64 -12.09 5.19 -17.36
N ILE A 65 -10.82 5.28 -16.98
CA ILE A 65 -10.24 6.48 -16.41
C ILE A 65 -9.25 7.01 -17.43
N ASP A 66 -9.56 8.16 -18.01
CA ASP A 66 -8.64 8.85 -18.92
C ASP A 66 -7.56 9.65 -18.16
N LEU A 67 -6.63 10.26 -18.91
CA LEU A 67 -5.54 11.04 -18.31
C LEU A 67 -6.04 12.24 -17.48
N MET A 68 -7.13 12.90 -17.89
CA MET A 68 -7.70 14.05 -17.18
C MET A 68 -8.40 13.60 -15.90
N GLU A 69 -9.10 12.48 -15.95
CA GLU A 69 -9.77 11.87 -14.80
C GLU A 69 -8.75 11.34 -13.79
N LEU A 70 -7.67 10.69 -14.25
CA LEU A 70 -6.55 10.28 -13.40
C LEU A 70 -5.86 11.50 -12.76
N LYS A 71 -5.69 12.59 -13.52
CA LYS A 71 -5.14 13.84 -12.99
C LYS A 71 -6.01 14.37 -11.85
N LEU A 72 -7.32 14.48 -12.08
CA LEU A 72 -8.28 14.94 -11.07
C LEU A 72 -8.27 14.02 -9.84
N MET A 73 -8.17 12.71 -10.06
CA MET A 73 -8.07 11.71 -9.00
C MET A 73 -6.85 11.95 -8.11
N MET A 74 -5.66 12.12 -8.71
CA MET A 74 -4.41 12.38 -7.97
C MET A 74 -4.44 13.72 -7.22
N GLU A 75 -5.05 14.76 -7.80
CA GLU A 75 -5.27 16.04 -7.12
C GLU A 75 -6.19 15.90 -5.90
N LYS A 76 -7.27 15.12 -6.01
CA LYS A 76 -8.20 14.86 -4.89
C LYS A 76 -7.60 14.00 -3.80
N LEU A 77 -6.64 13.14 -4.14
CA LEU A 77 -5.88 12.33 -3.19
C LEU A 77 -4.75 13.11 -2.50
N GLY A 78 -4.52 14.37 -2.85
CA GLY A 78 -3.48 15.21 -2.24
C GLY A 78 -2.07 14.91 -2.73
N ALA A 79 -1.92 14.11 -3.80
CA ALA A 79 -0.65 13.74 -4.40
C ALA A 79 -0.61 14.12 -5.89
N PRO A 80 -0.63 15.42 -6.23
CA PRO A 80 -0.65 15.85 -7.62
C PRO A 80 0.59 15.37 -8.38
N GLN A 81 0.39 14.81 -9.57
CA GLN A 81 1.44 14.28 -10.42
C GLN A 81 1.65 15.16 -11.65
N THR A 82 2.86 15.12 -12.22
CA THR A 82 3.15 15.80 -13.51
C THR A 82 2.48 15.05 -14.67
N HIS A 83 2.21 15.75 -15.77
CA HIS A 83 1.62 15.12 -16.97
C HIS A 83 2.44 13.93 -17.49
N ILE A 84 3.78 14.00 -17.41
CA ILE A 84 4.67 12.90 -17.81
C ILE A 84 4.53 11.72 -16.84
N SER A 85 4.45 11.99 -15.53
CA SER A 85 4.22 10.97 -14.51
C SER A 85 2.89 10.25 -14.72
N LEU A 86 1.81 10.99 -14.97
CA LEU A 86 0.48 10.43 -15.25
C LEU A 86 0.48 9.52 -16.49
N LYS A 87 1.13 9.93 -17.58
CA LYS A 87 1.29 9.07 -18.76
C LYS A 87 2.05 7.79 -18.46
N ASN A 88 3.11 7.89 -17.65
CA ASN A 88 3.87 6.72 -17.25
C ASN A 88 3.05 5.77 -16.37
N MET A 89 2.22 6.32 -15.46
CA MET A 89 1.32 5.52 -14.62
C MET A 89 0.32 4.72 -15.45
N ILE A 90 -0.33 5.35 -16.44
CA ILE A 90 -1.25 4.67 -17.36
C ILE A 90 -0.51 3.55 -18.10
N ARG A 91 0.59 3.89 -18.77
CA ARG A 91 1.38 2.95 -19.57
C ARG A 91 1.91 1.74 -18.78
N GLU A 92 2.09 1.86 -17.47
CA GLU A 92 2.59 0.75 -16.64
C GLU A 92 1.53 -0.34 -16.40
N VAL A 93 0.24 0.00 -16.50
CA VAL A 93 -0.88 -0.91 -16.27
C VAL A 93 -1.79 -1.13 -17.47
N ASP A 94 -1.67 -0.28 -18.49
CA ASP A 94 -2.37 -0.38 -19.78
C ASP A 94 -1.86 -1.59 -20.58
N GLU A 95 -2.61 -2.69 -20.50
CA GLU A 95 -2.31 -3.96 -21.17
C GLU A 95 -2.90 -4.04 -22.59
N ASP A 96 -3.97 -3.29 -22.87
CA ASP A 96 -4.66 -3.30 -24.17
C ASP A 96 -4.29 -2.12 -25.08
N HIS A 97 -3.46 -1.19 -24.59
CA HIS A 97 -2.90 -0.04 -25.28
C HIS A 97 -3.95 0.96 -25.77
N ASP A 98 -4.98 1.20 -24.96
CA ASP A 98 -6.04 2.17 -25.25
C ASP A 98 -5.77 3.58 -24.69
N ASP A 99 -4.60 3.80 -24.05
CA ASP A 99 -4.18 5.03 -23.38
C ASP A 99 -5.13 5.47 -22.24
N LYS A 100 -5.98 4.56 -21.76
CA LYS A 100 -6.88 4.74 -20.62
C LYS A 100 -6.66 3.62 -19.61
N ILE A 101 -7.39 3.67 -18.50
CA ILE A 101 -7.34 2.63 -17.47
C ILE A 101 -8.74 2.03 -17.34
N SER A 102 -8.89 0.79 -17.78
CA SER A 102 -10.09 -0.02 -17.53
C SER A 102 -10.17 -0.45 -16.06
N PHE A 103 -11.35 -0.89 -15.60
CA PHE A 103 -11.49 -1.38 -14.22
C PHE A 103 -10.56 -2.57 -13.90
N ARG A 104 -10.23 -3.41 -14.89
CA ARG A 104 -9.29 -4.53 -14.73
C ARG A 104 -7.87 -4.03 -14.45
N GLU A 105 -7.41 -3.06 -15.22
CA GLU A 105 -6.07 -2.46 -15.09
C GLU A 105 -5.97 -1.60 -13.83
N PHE A 106 -7.08 -0.96 -13.45
CA PHE A 106 -7.18 -0.30 -12.16
C PHE A 106 -6.90 -1.25 -11.00
N LEU A 107 -7.46 -2.48 -11.02
CA LEU A 107 -7.15 -3.52 -10.02
C LEU A 107 -5.69 -4.02 -10.13
N LEU A 108 -5.09 -3.98 -11.32
CA LEU A 108 -3.70 -4.36 -11.54
C LEU A 108 -2.73 -3.44 -10.78
N ILE A 109 -3.05 -2.15 -10.61
CA ILE A 109 -2.28 -1.22 -9.80
C ILE A 109 -2.17 -1.73 -8.35
N PHE A 110 -3.31 -2.11 -7.75
CA PHE A 110 -3.34 -2.63 -6.38
C PHE A 110 -2.64 -3.98 -6.26
N ARG A 111 -2.70 -4.82 -7.30
CA ARG A 111 -1.97 -6.10 -7.32
C ARG A 111 -0.47 -5.85 -7.27
N LYS A 112 0.04 -4.96 -8.12
CA LYS A 112 1.46 -4.57 -8.13
C LYS A 112 1.88 -3.99 -6.78
N ALA A 113 1.03 -3.16 -6.17
CA ALA A 113 1.27 -2.62 -4.83
C ALA A 113 1.36 -3.74 -3.77
N ALA A 114 0.41 -4.67 -3.77
CA ALA A 114 0.36 -5.78 -2.83
C ALA A 114 1.52 -6.77 -3.02
N ALA A 115 2.02 -6.92 -4.24
CA ALA A 115 3.22 -7.71 -4.56
C ALA A 115 4.53 -7.02 -4.14
N GLY A 116 4.50 -5.71 -3.86
CA GLY A 116 5.70 -4.92 -3.58
C GLY A 116 6.48 -4.54 -4.84
N ASP A 117 5.85 -4.61 -6.02
CA ASP A 117 6.48 -4.32 -7.32
C ASP A 117 6.50 -2.83 -7.66
N LEU A 118 5.85 -1.99 -6.84
CA LEU A 118 5.82 -0.54 -7.05
C LEU A 118 7.05 0.13 -6.44
N GLN A 119 7.71 0.97 -7.22
CA GLN A 119 8.82 1.80 -6.74
C GLN A 119 8.30 2.83 -5.73
N GLU A 120 8.98 2.94 -4.58
CA GLU A 120 8.69 3.99 -3.58
C GLU A 120 8.82 5.39 -4.21
N GLY A 121 7.80 6.22 -4.02
CA GLY A 121 7.72 7.56 -4.61
C GLY A 121 7.31 7.59 -6.09
N SER A 122 6.89 6.45 -6.67
CA SER A 122 6.21 6.45 -7.97
C SER A 122 4.77 6.97 -7.84
N GLY A 123 4.21 7.49 -8.94
CA GLY A 123 2.83 7.96 -8.95
C GLY A 123 1.81 6.86 -8.64
N LEU A 124 2.07 5.60 -9.03
CA LEU A 124 1.23 4.45 -8.67
C LEU A 124 1.34 4.11 -7.17
N TYR A 125 2.52 4.24 -6.58
CA TYR A 125 2.70 4.07 -5.13
C TYR A 125 1.95 5.15 -4.35
N ASP A 126 2.02 6.39 -4.79
CA ASP A 126 1.26 7.49 -4.21
C ASP A 126 -0.26 7.27 -4.34
N LEU A 127 -0.73 6.77 -5.49
CA LEU A 127 -2.12 6.40 -5.68
C LEU A 127 -2.54 5.35 -4.63
N TYR A 128 -1.82 4.23 -4.56
CA TYR A 128 -2.11 3.15 -3.60
C TYR A 128 -2.16 3.65 -2.15
N LYS A 129 -1.13 4.42 -1.74
CA LYS A 129 -1.01 4.93 -0.36
C LYS A 129 -2.15 5.86 0.04
N ASN A 130 -2.51 6.80 -0.84
CA ASN A 130 -3.55 7.78 -0.53
C ASN A 130 -4.97 7.23 -0.72
N MET A 131 -5.14 6.09 -1.41
CA MET A 131 -6.45 5.45 -1.56
C MET A 131 -6.88 4.64 -0.33
N ASP A 132 -5.93 4.06 0.42
CA ASP A 132 -6.19 3.45 1.75
C ASP A 132 -6.69 4.48 2.78
N GLU A 133 -6.56 5.77 2.46
CA GLU A 133 -7.00 6.85 3.34
C GLU A 133 -8.47 7.27 3.14
N ILE A 134 -9.20 6.78 2.14
CA ILE A 134 -10.61 7.14 1.91
C ILE A 134 -11.54 6.02 2.37
N ASP A 135 -11.53 5.73 3.68
CA ASP A 135 -12.67 5.10 4.34
C ASP A 135 -13.54 6.20 4.97
N VAL A 136 -14.64 6.51 4.28
CA VAL A 136 -15.60 7.57 4.67
C VAL A 136 -16.40 7.21 5.93
N ASP A 137 -16.28 6.00 6.47
CA ASP A 137 -16.79 5.64 7.80
C ASP A 137 -15.75 5.83 8.93
N VAL A 138 -14.49 6.12 8.59
CA VAL A 138 -13.33 6.10 9.51
C VAL A 138 -12.60 7.46 9.55
N GLN A 139 -13.21 8.52 9.01
CA GLN A 139 -12.61 9.86 9.06
C GLN A 139 -12.43 10.38 10.50
N GLY A 140 -13.15 9.82 11.48
CA GLY A 140 -12.95 10.09 12.92
C GLY A 140 -11.81 9.30 13.59
N VAL A 141 -11.27 8.25 12.97
CA VAL A 141 -10.21 7.41 13.57
C VAL A 141 -8.82 7.79 13.05
N LYS A 142 -8.71 8.61 11.99
CA LYS A 142 -7.41 9.09 11.47
C LYS A 142 -6.61 9.87 12.50
N GLU A 143 -7.26 10.82 13.18
CA GLU A 143 -6.64 11.55 14.29
C GLU A 143 -6.21 10.58 15.40
N ALA A 144 -7.05 9.59 15.72
CA ALA A 144 -6.73 8.59 16.74
C ALA A 144 -5.54 7.69 16.34
N LYS A 145 -5.46 7.19 15.10
CA LYS A 145 -4.35 6.35 14.63
C LYS A 145 -3.02 7.10 14.67
N ASN A 146 -2.98 8.34 14.17
CA ASN A 146 -1.79 9.18 14.27
C ASN A 146 -1.47 9.57 15.72
N PHE A 147 -2.50 9.83 16.55
CA PHE A 147 -2.33 10.14 17.97
C PHE A 147 -1.78 8.94 18.77
N PHE A 148 -2.28 7.74 18.54
CA PHE A 148 -1.81 6.53 19.21
C PHE A 148 -0.41 6.11 18.71
N GLN A 149 -0.14 6.23 17.41
CA GLN A 149 1.19 5.99 16.84
C GLN A 149 2.23 6.96 17.45
N ALA A 150 1.95 8.27 17.43
CA ALA A 150 2.82 9.29 18.01
C ALA A 150 3.01 9.11 19.52
N LYS A 151 1.98 8.63 20.23
CA LYS A 151 2.06 8.36 21.68
C LYS A 151 2.88 7.11 22.01
N ILE A 152 2.79 6.05 21.20
CA ILE A 152 3.65 4.86 21.34
C ILE A 152 5.11 5.25 21.11
N GLU A 153 5.37 6.09 20.10
CA GLU A 153 6.71 6.55 19.74
C GLU A 153 7.30 7.49 20.80
N GLN A 154 6.52 8.45 21.31
CA GLN A 154 6.92 9.29 22.45
C GLN A 154 7.18 8.46 23.71
N GLN A 155 6.32 7.47 24.03
CA GLN A 155 6.53 6.60 25.20
C GLN A 155 7.72 5.67 25.02
N ALA A 156 8.03 5.25 23.79
CA ALA A 156 9.21 4.44 23.49
C ALA A 156 10.51 5.25 23.56
N GLU A 157 10.50 6.51 23.11
CA GLU A 157 11.63 7.45 23.21
C GLU A 157 11.88 7.86 24.66
N THR A 158 10.86 8.26 25.42
CA THR A 158 11.02 8.56 26.85
C THR A 158 11.47 7.33 27.63
N GLY A 159 10.92 6.16 27.31
CA GLY A 159 11.33 4.90 27.95
C GLY A 159 12.74 4.42 27.59
N LYS A 160 13.31 4.81 26.43
CA LYS A 160 14.72 4.53 26.11
C LYS A 160 15.67 5.50 26.83
N PHE A 161 15.36 6.80 26.81
CA PHE A 161 16.17 7.83 27.45
C PHE A 161 16.19 7.71 28.98
N GLU A 162 15.04 7.38 29.60
CA GLU A 162 14.97 7.13 31.05
C GLU A 162 15.75 5.88 31.48
N ARG A 163 15.79 4.84 30.64
CA ARG A 163 16.62 3.65 30.88
C ARG A 163 18.10 3.99 30.80
N GLU A 164 18.49 4.76 29.79
CA GLU A 164 19.88 5.17 29.58
C GLU A 164 20.41 6.06 30.73
N ILE A 165 19.63 7.05 31.19
CA ILE A 165 20.00 7.89 32.34
C ILE A 165 20.15 7.05 33.63
N ARG A 166 19.26 6.08 33.84
CA ARG A 166 19.27 5.26 35.05
C ARG A 166 20.48 4.33 35.09
N GLU A 167 20.83 3.72 33.96
CA GLU A 167 22.02 2.87 33.84
C GLU A 167 23.31 3.67 34.07
N GLU A 168 23.41 4.88 33.50
CA GLU A 168 24.57 5.76 33.72
C GLU A 168 24.73 6.18 35.19
N GLN A 169 23.63 6.51 35.88
CA GLN A 169 23.67 6.89 37.29
C GLN A 169 24.04 5.71 38.21
N GLU A 170 23.57 4.49 37.93
CA GLU A 170 23.94 3.30 38.70
C GLU A 170 25.42 2.96 38.53
N GLU A 171 25.97 3.07 37.32
CA GLU A 171 27.39 2.83 37.06
C GLU A 171 28.28 3.86 37.79
N LYS A 172 27.91 5.15 37.69
CA LYS A 172 28.62 6.23 38.37
C LYS A 172 28.60 6.08 39.90
N LYS A 173 27.49 5.60 40.45
CA LYS A 173 27.34 5.32 41.89
C LYS A 173 28.21 4.14 42.33
N ARG A 174 28.23 3.05 41.56
CA ARG A 174 29.11 1.89 41.80
C ARG A 174 30.58 2.27 41.84
N LEU A 175 31.03 3.05 40.84
CA LEU A 175 32.41 3.52 40.77
C LEU A 175 32.78 4.44 41.94
N ALA A 176 31.85 5.31 42.37
CA ALA A 176 32.08 6.19 43.51
C ALA A 176 32.19 5.41 44.83
N GLU A 177 31.40 4.35 45.00
CA GLU A 177 31.44 3.48 46.17
C GLU A 177 32.74 2.66 46.22
N GLU A 178 33.14 2.07 45.10
CA GLU A 178 34.41 1.35 44.97
C GLU A 178 35.62 2.26 45.21
N ALA A 179 35.59 3.50 44.70
CA ALA A 179 36.63 4.49 44.97
C ALA A 179 36.68 4.90 46.45
N LYS A 180 35.53 4.95 47.14
CA LYS A 180 35.45 5.25 48.57
C LYS A 180 36.00 4.10 49.41
N GLU A 181 35.67 2.86 49.06
CA GLU A 181 36.25 1.68 49.69
C GLU A 181 37.76 1.62 49.47
N ARG A 182 38.23 1.85 48.23
CA ARG A 182 39.66 1.88 47.93
C ARG A 182 40.42 2.94 48.73
N LYS A 183 39.82 4.13 48.90
CA LYS A 183 40.38 5.19 49.75
C LYS A 183 40.41 4.79 51.23
N LYS A 184 39.34 4.17 51.75
CA LYS A 184 39.31 3.67 53.14
C LYS A 184 40.36 2.59 53.38
N ALA A 185 40.45 1.61 52.49
CA ALA A 185 41.44 0.54 52.57
C ALA A 185 42.88 1.09 52.50
N PHE A 186 43.12 2.13 51.70
CA PHE A 186 44.40 2.83 51.66
C PHE A 186 44.73 3.50 53.00
N LEU A 187 43.78 4.25 53.58
CA LEU A 187 43.97 4.89 54.89
C LEU A 187 44.19 3.87 56.02
N GLU A 188 43.45 2.77 56.01
CA GLU A 188 43.57 1.72 57.01
C GLU A 188 44.97 1.08 56.94
N LYS A 189 45.41 0.66 55.74
CA LYS A 189 46.77 0.13 55.53
C LYS A 189 47.86 1.14 55.94
N ALA A 190 47.68 2.42 55.65
CA ALA A 190 48.63 3.47 56.06
C ALA A 190 48.69 3.66 57.58
N SER A 191 47.55 3.54 58.28
CA SER A 191 47.51 3.63 59.74
C SER A 191 48.12 2.39 60.42
N ILE A 192 47.95 1.20 59.85
CA ILE A 192 48.61 -0.03 60.30
C ILE A 192 50.14 0.08 60.14
N PHE A 193 50.62 0.59 59.00
CA PHE A 193 52.06 0.77 58.76
C PHE A 193 52.72 1.74 59.74
N ASN A 194 52.07 2.88 60.03
CA ASN A 194 52.57 3.83 61.02
C ASN A 194 52.55 3.30 62.46
N LYS A 195 51.63 2.37 62.79
CA LYS A 195 51.54 1.77 64.13
C LYS A 195 52.54 0.63 64.33
N ALA A 196 53.00 -0.01 63.26
CA ALA A 196 54.03 -1.05 63.28
C ALA A 196 55.48 -0.50 63.24
N ALA A 197 55.66 0.79 62.92
CA ALA A 197 56.95 1.46 62.86
C ALA A 197 57.37 2.16 64.18
N LYS A 198 56.69 1.85 65.29
CA LYS A 198 56.95 2.36 66.64
C LYS A 198 57.20 1.18 67.59
#